data_AF-A0A8S3IKP1-F1
#
_entry.id   AF-A0A8S3IKP1-F1
#
_cell.length_a   1.000
_cell.length_b   1.000
_cell.length_c   1.000
_cell.angle_alpha   90.00
_cell.angle_beta   90.00
_cell.angle_gamma   90.00
#
_symmetry.space_group_name_H-M   'P 1'
#
loop_
_entity.id
_entity.type
_entity.pdbx_description
1 polymer ?
#
loop_
_entity_poly.entity_id
_entity_poly.type
_entity_poly.pdbx_seq_one_letter_code
_entity_poly.pdbx_strand_id
1 'polypeptide(L)'
;HGESEKNVQQRIGGNAPLSEAGKVYAEALAEYIENEKLSDLIVWTSQRQQTIDTAAKVYAPKEQWKALNGINAGIFEGLTYREVAERYPEEFAARDRSKYYYRYPSGESYHDLIARFEPVIME
;
A
#
# COMPACT_ATOMS: atom_id res chain seq x y z
N HIS A 1 5.22 0.78 -3.26
CA HIS A 1 5.71 -0.55 -3.71
C HIS A 1 5.68 -0.57 -5.22
N GLY A 2 6.53 -1.38 -5.86
CA GLY A 2 6.36 -1.73 -7.28
C GLY A 2 5.01 -2.43 -7.53
N GLU A 3 4.62 -2.58 -8.79
CA GLU A 3 3.37 -3.24 -9.15
C GLU A 3 3.30 -4.67 -8.54
N SER A 4 2.16 -5.03 -7.96
CA SER A 4 1.92 -6.38 -7.42
C SER A 4 0.99 -7.20 -8.32
N GLU A 5 0.99 -8.52 -8.16
CA GLU A 5 0.06 -9.43 -8.86
C GLU A 5 -1.43 -9.03 -8.66
N LYS A 6 -1.77 -8.49 -7.49
CA LYS A 6 -3.13 -7.96 -7.23
C LYS A 6 -3.40 -6.66 -7.98
N ASN A 7 -2.40 -5.82 -8.21
CA ASN A 7 -2.57 -4.59 -9.02
C ASN A 7 -2.85 -4.94 -10.48
N VAL A 8 -2.14 -5.93 -11.04
CA VAL A 8 -2.42 -6.46 -12.40
C VAL A 8 -3.87 -6.93 -12.51
N GLN A 9 -4.38 -7.57 -11.47
CA GLN A 9 -5.77 -8.03 -11.39
C GLN A 9 -6.77 -6.95 -10.97
N GLN A 10 -6.33 -5.71 -10.71
CA GLN A 10 -7.13 -4.59 -10.20
C GLN A 10 -7.88 -4.90 -8.89
N ARG A 11 -7.29 -5.76 -8.04
CA ARG A 11 -7.85 -6.15 -6.74
C ARG A 11 -7.37 -5.22 -5.64
N ILE A 12 -8.30 -4.86 -4.77
CA ILE A 12 -8.09 -3.97 -3.63
C ILE A 12 -7.39 -4.74 -2.49
N GLY A 13 -6.44 -4.08 -1.83
CA GLY A 13 -5.79 -4.58 -0.62
C GLY A 13 -4.98 -5.87 -0.81
N GLY A 14 -4.84 -6.65 0.26
CA GLY A 14 -4.09 -7.89 0.31
C GLY A 14 -2.58 -7.77 0.54
N ASN A 15 -1.91 -8.90 0.33
CA ASN A 15 -0.49 -9.09 0.59
C ASN A 15 0.15 -9.96 -0.51
N ALA A 16 0.03 -9.50 -1.77
CA ALA A 16 0.51 -10.23 -2.93
C ALA A 16 1.98 -9.90 -3.22
N PRO A 17 2.74 -10.83 -3.83
CA PRO A 17 4.09 -10.54 -4.30
C PRO A 17 4.09 -9.51 -5.44
N LEU A 18 5.28 -9.01 -5.76
CA LEU A 18 5.49 -8.16 -6.93
C LEU A 18 5.22 -8.91 -8.24
N SER A 19 4.64 -8.21 -9.21
CA SER A 19 4.60 -8.65 -10.61
C SER A 19 6.00 -8.59 -11.23
N GLU A 20 6.14 -9.10 -12.45
CA GLU A 20 7.42 -8.98 -13.17
C GLU A 20 7.82 -7.51 -13.38
N ALA A 21 6.87 -6.65 -13.74
CA ALA A 21 7.11 -5.20 -13.82
C ALA A 21 7.46 -4.60 -12.45
N GLY A 22 6.84 -5.08 -11.37
CA GLY A 22 7.18 -4.68 -10.01
C GLY A 22 8.61 -5.03 -9.60
N LYS A 23 9.12 -6.19 -10.02
CA LYS A 23 10.51 -6.59 -9.78
C LYS A 23 11.50 -5.71 -10.54
N VAL A 24 11.20 -5.42 -11.81
CA VAL A 24 12.01 -4.48 -12.62
C VAL A 24 12.05 -3.10 -11.95
N TYR A 25 10.91 -2.62 -11.45
CA TYR A 25 10.87 -1.37 -10.67
C TYR A 25 11.74 -1.44 -9.40
N ALA A 26 11.70 -2.53 -8.66
CA ALA A 26 12.51 -2.71 -7.45
C ALA A 26 14.01 -2.68 -7.74
N GLU A 27 14.44 -3.25 -8.86
CA GLU A 27 15.83 -3.19 -9.33
C GLU A 27 16.25 -1.77 -9.70
N ALA A 28 15.43 -1.07 -10.50
CA ALA A 28 15.69 0.31 -10.87
C ALA A 28 15.71 1.26 -9.66
N LEU A 29 14.86 1.01 -8.65
CA LEU A 29 14.87 1.77 -7.40
C LEU A 29 16.18 1.56 -6.62
N ALA A 30 16.67 0.32 -6.53
CA ALA A 30 17.92 0.04 -5.84
C ALA A 30 19.12 0.72 -6.51
N GLU A 31 19.20 0.63 -7.85
CA GLU A 31 20.23 1.32 -8.63
C GLU A 31 20.13 2.84 -8.48
N TYR A 32 18.92 3.40 -8.50
CA TYR A 32 18.70 4.82 -8.30
C TYR A 32 19.22 5.29 -6.93
N ILE A 33 18.83 4.61 -5.85
CA ILE A 33 19.25 4.98 -4.49
C ILE A 33 20.76 4.85 -4.30
N GLU A 34 21.39 3.82 -4.88
CA GLU A 34 22.85 3.66 -4.83
C GLU A 34 23.57 4.84 -5.53
N ASN A 35 23.03 5.32 -6.65
CA ASN A 35 23.59 6.44 -7.40
C ASN A 35 23.44 7.80 -6.70
N GLU A 36 22.41 7.98 -5.88
CA GLU A 36 22.20 9.21 -5.09
C GLU A 36 23.23 9.37 -3.95
N LYS A 37 23.96 8.30 -3.59
CA LYS A 37 25.02 8.32 -2.56
C LYS A 37 24.57 8.97 -1.24
N LEU A 38 23.33 8.67 -0.84
CA LEU A 38 22.74 9.20 0.39
C LEU A 38 23.52 8.67 1.60
N SER A 39 23.98 9.59 2.45
CA SER A 39 24.47 9.25 3.79
C SER A 39 23.28 9.09 4.74
N ASP A 40 23.39 8.14 5.68
CA ASP A 40 22.41 7.92 6.76
C ASP A 40 20.97 7.61 6.31
N LEU A 41 20.80 7.00 5.13
CA LEU A 41 19.49 6.56 4.65
C LEU A 41 18.93 5.45 5.54
N ILE A 42 17.70 5.63 6.04
CA ILE A 42 16.87 4.59 6.63
C ILE A 42 15.67 4.35 5.71
N VAL A 43 15.40 3.10 5.38
CA VAL A 43 14.29 2.73 4.49
C VAL A 43 13.12 2.20 5.31
N TRP A 44 12.02 2.96 5.33
CA TRP A 44 10.79 2.50 5.94
C TRP A 44 9.88 1.81 4.94
N THR A 45 9.31 0.68 5.37
CA THR A 45 8.35 -0.09 4.60
C THR A 45 7.10 -0.37 5.44
N SER A 46 6.01 -0.69 4.77
CA SER A 46 4.89 -1.35 5.45
C SER A 46 5.24 -2.79 5.80
N GLN A 47 4.36 -3.48 6.52
CA GLN A 47 4.50 -4.92 6.76
C GLN A 47 3.99 -5.78 5.59
N ARG A 48 3.68 -5.16 4.45
CA ARG A 48 3.19 -5.87 3.27
C ARG A 48 4.35 -6.39 2.42
N GLN A 49 4.21 -7.62 1.91
CA GLN A 49 5.20 -8.33 1.11
C GLN A 49 5.69 -7.46 -0.05
N GLN A 50 4.77 -6.84 -0.80
CA GLN A 50 5.13 -6.00 -1.93
C GLN A 50 6.01 -4.81 -1.57
N THR A 51 5.85 -4.20 -0.37
CA THR A 51 6.75 -3.10 0.04
C THR A 51 8.10 -3.62 0.49
N ILE A 52 8.13 -4.77 1.16
CA ILE A 52 9.36 -5.43 1.61
C ILE A 52 10.20 -5.86 0.40
N ASP A 53 9.58 -6.54 -0.56
CA ASP A 53 10.23 -6.98 -1.80
C ASP A 53 10.77 -5.81 -2.62
N THR A 54 10.01 -4.71 -2.68
CA THR A 54 10.45 -3.49 -3.39
C THR A 54 11.76 -2.94 -2.80
N ALA A 55 11.87 -2.94 -1.48
CA ALA A 55 13.02 -2.39 -0.77
C ALA A 55 14.19 -3.39 -0.65
N ALA A 56 13.99 -4.67 -0.99
CA ALA A 56 14.91 -5.76 -0.64
C ALA A 56 16.35 -5.52 -1.12
N LYS A 57 16.52 -4.94 -2.32
CA LYS A 57 17.82 -4.67 -2.94
C LYS A 57 18.45 -3.33 -2.55
N VAL A 58 17.72 -2.45 -1.83
CA VAL A 58 18.28 -1.16 -1.39
C VAL A 58 19.26 -1.40 -0.24
N TYR A 59 20.51 -0.99 -0.37
CA TYR A 59 21.52 -1.19 0.67
C TYR A 59 21.46 -0.10 1.76
N ALA A 60 20.50 -0.26 2.66
CA ALA A 60 20.28 0.60 3.83
C ALA A 60 19.59 -0.19 4.95
N PRO A 61 19.71 0.24 6.23
CA PRO A 61 18.84 -0.22 7.30
C PRO A 61 17.36 -0.12 6.91
N LYS A 62 16.58 -1.13 7.26
CA LYS A 62 15.15 -1.21 6.92
C LYS A 62 14.33 -1.40 8.16
N GLU A 63 13.25 -0.64 8.26
CA GLU A 63 12.28 -0.77 9.34
C GLU A 63 10.88 -0.99 8.77
N GLN A 64 10.12 -1.83 9.45
CA GLN A 64 8.76 -2.18 9.05
C GLN A 64 7.77 -1.56 10.01
N TRP A 65 6.93 -0.69 9.47
CA TRP A 65 5.93 0.04 10.23
C TRP A 65 4.55 -0.47 9.88
N LYS A 66 3.85 -1.05 10.86
CA LYS A 66 2.44 -1.45 10.68
C LYS A 66 1.57 -0.26 10.30
N ALA A 67 1.91 0.92 10.81
CA ALA A 67 1.28 2.19 10.47
C ALA A 67 1.41 2.57 8.99
N LEU A 68 2.36 2.00 8.25
CA LEU A 68 2.52 2.19 6.79
C LEU A 68 1.71 1.20 5.95
N ASN A 69 0.97 0.26 6.56
CA ASN A 69 0.09 -0.63 5.80
C ASN A 69 -0.96 0.19 5.04
N GLY A 70 -1.24 -0.22 3.80
CA GLY A 70 -2.33 0.35 3.01
C GLY A 70 -3.66 0.30 3.75
N ILE A 71 -4.58 1.20 3.38
CA ILE A 71 -5.91 1.30 3.97
C ILE A 71 -6.60 -0.08 4.00
N ASN A 72 -7.14 -0.45 5.16
CA ASN A 72 -7.89 -1.68 5.31
C ASN A 72 -9.26 -1.54 4.63
N ALA A 73 -9.48 -2.26 3.53
CA ALA A 73 -10.74 -2.23 2.80
C ALA A 73 -11.83 -3.12 3.41
N GLY A 74 -11.56 -3.77 4.55
CA GLY A 74 -12.51 -4.59 5.29
C GLY A 74 -13.08 -5.71 4.43
N ILE A 75 -14.41 -5.77 4.32
CA ILE A 75 -15.10 -6.79 3.53
C ILE A 75 -14.82 -6.70 2.00
N PHE A 76 -14.18 -5.64 1.52
CA PHE A 76 -13.80 -5.48 0.11
C PHE A 76 -12.37 -5.92 -0.21
N GLU A 77 -11.62 -6.40 0.78
CA GLU A 77 -10.29 -6.97 0.57
C GLU A 77 -10.32 -8.09 -0.49
N GLY A 78 -9.45 -7.97 -1.49
CA GLY A 78 -9.35 -8.92 -2.60
C GLY A 78 -10.39 -8.74 -3.70
N LEU A 79 -11.38 -7.86 -3.57
CA LEU A 79 -12.33 -7.56 -4.64
C LEU A 79 -11.76 -6.55 -5.64
N THR A 80 -12.23 -6.62 -6.88
CA THR A 80 -12.06 -5.54 -7.85
C THR A 80 -13.09 -4.45 -7.61
N TYR A 81 -12.81 -3.23 -8.08
CA TYR A 81 -13.80 -2.14 -8.01
C TYR A 81 -15.12 -2.48 -8.71
N ARG A 82 -15.06 -3.23 -9.82
CA ARG A 82 -16.25 -3.72 -10.53
C ARG A 82 -17.07 -4.67 -9.65
N GLU A 83 -16.43 -5.66 -9.04
CA GLU A 83 -17.12 -6.58 -8.12
C GLU A 83 -17.74 -5.84 -6.92
N VAL A 84 -17.08 -4.79 -6.41
CA VAL A 84 -17.65 -3.95 -5.35
C VAL A 84 -18.88 -3.19 -5.84
N ALA A 85 -18.81 -2.55 -7.01
CA ALA A 85 -19.94 -1.81 -7.59
C ALA A 85 -21.15 -2.72 -7.88
N GLU A 86 -20.91 -3.95 -8.35
CA GLU A 86 -21.96 -4.92 -8.66
C GLU A 86 -22.59 -5.52 -7.39
N ARG A 87 -21.78 -5.84 -6.38
CA ARG A 87 -22.25 -6.52 -5.16
C ARG A 87 -22.72 -5.58 -4.04
N TYR A 88 -22.14 -4.38 -3.98
CA TYR A 88 -22.37 -3.38 -2.93
C TYR A 88 -22.56 -1.98 -3.54
N PRO A 89 -23.58 -1.79 -4.39
CA PRO A 89 -23.78 -0.53 -5.12
C PRO A 89 -23.99 0.68 -4.18
N GLU A 90 -24.67 0.48 -3.05
CA GLU A 90 -24.91 1.54 -2.06
C GLU A 90 -23.62 1.99 -1.38
N GLU A 91 -22.77 1.04 -0.99
CA GLU A 91 -21.45 1.31 -0.39
C GLU A 91 -20.50 1.98 -1.39
N PHE A 92 -20.50 1.51 -2.64
CA PHE A 92 -19.74 2.13 -3.72
C PHE A 92 -20.13 3.60 -3.90
N ALA A 93 -21.43 3.88 -3.97
CA ALA A 93 -21.94 5.25 -4.08
C ALA A 93 -21.68 6.08 -2.81
N ALA A 94 -21.78 5.48 -1.62
CA ALA A 94 -21.48 6.15 -0.35
C ALA A 94 -20.03 6.58 -0.27
N ARG A 95 -19.11 5.71 -0.70
CA ARG A 95 -17.69 6.03 -0.79
C ARG A 95 -17.41 7.16 -1.78
N ASP A 96 -18.08 7.18 -2.93
CA ASP A 96 -17.90 8.26 -3.91
C ASP A 96 -18.42 9.60 -3.38
N ARG A 97 -19.51 9.61 -2.61
CA ARG A 97 -20.05 10.84 -1.99
C ARG A 97 -19.14 11.42 -0.91
N SER A 98 -18.43 10.59 -0.17
CA SER A 98 -17.58 11.05 0.94
C SER A 98 -16.34 10.20 1.12
N LYS A 99 -15.46 10.19 0.11
CA LYS A 99 -14.28 9.32 0.08
C LYS A 99 -13.38 9.46 1.31
N TYR A 100 -13.30 10.65 1.90
CA TYR A 100 -12.47 10.90 3.06
C TYR A 100 -13.04 10.29 4.36
N TYR A 101 -14.33 10.51 4.63
CA TYR A 101 -14.98 10.08 5.87
C TYR A 101 -15.63 8.70 5.79
N TYR A 102 -15.90 8.20 4.58
CA TYR A 102 -16.43 6.87 4.39
C TYR A 102 -15.48 5.84 4.98
N ARG A 103 -16.00 5.02 5.90
CA ARG A 103 -15.29 3.90 6.50
C ARG A 103 -15.77 2.62 5.84
N TYR A 104 -14.85 1.86 5.26
CA TYR A 104 -15.18 0.54 4.73
C TYR A 104 -15.80 -0.33 5.84
N PRO A 105 -16.83 -1.15 5.56
CA PRO A 105 -17.37 -2.07 6.55
C PRO A 105 -16.28 -3.03 7.03
N SER A 106 -16.08 -3.10 8.35
CA SER A 106 -14.97 -3.84 8.99
C SER A 106 -13.56 -3.39 8.55
N GLY A 107 -13.42 -2.16 8.08
CA GLY A 107 -12.19 -1.58 7.59
C GLY A 107 -11.95 -0.16 8.11
N GLU A 108 -11.23 0.63 7.33
CA GLU A 108 -10.79 1.98 7.68
C GLU A 108 -11.42 3.04 6.76
N SER A 109 -11.47 4.28 7.24
CA SER A 109 -11.61 5.49 6.42
C SER A 109 -10.26 6.16 6.19
N TYR A 110 -10.18 7.14 5.30
CA TYR A 110 -8.96 7.97 5.20
C TYR A 110 -8.74 8.81 6.46
N HIS A 111 -9.81 9.15 7.18
CA HIS A 111 -9.70 9.80 8.48
C HIS A 111 -8.99 8.90 9.52
N ASP A 112 -9.35 7.61 9.59
CA ASP A 112 -8.66 6.64 10.44
C ASP A 112 -7.19 6.46 10.04
N LEU A 113 -6.94 6.44 8.73
CA LEU A 113 -5.59 6.28 8.18
C LEU A 113 -4.67 7.43 8.61
N ILE A 114 -5.16 8.67 8.64
CA ILE A 114 -4.38 9.82 9.11
C ILE A 114 -4.03 9.69 10.59
N ALA A 115 -5.01 9.34 11.43
CA ALA A 115 -4.74 9.12 12.86
C ALA A 115 -3.70 8.00 13.06
N ARG A 116 -3.73 6.95 12.22
CA ARG A 116 -2.73 5.88 12.24
C ARG A 116 -1.34 6.33 11.77
N PHE A 117 -1.25 7.33 10.89
CA PHE A 117 0.02 7.88 10.42
C PHE A 117 0.66 8.89 11.37
N GLU A 118 -0.08 9.42 12.34
CA GLU A 118 0.43 10.42 13.29
C GLU A 118 1.77 10.02 13.95
N PRO A 119 1.96 8.78 14.45
CA PRO A 119 3.24 8.38 15.03
C PRO A 119 4.40 8.32 14.03
N VAL A 120 4.12 8.12 12.73
CA VAL A 120 5.14 8.06 11.68
C VAL A 120 5.59 9.47 11.26
N ILE A 121 4.68 10.45 11.35
CA ILE A 121 4.99 11.85 11.00
C ILE A 121 5.82 12.54 12.08
N MET A 122 5.68 12.10 13.33
CA MET A 122 6.31 12.72 14.49
C MET A 122 7.75 12.23 14.74
N GLU A 123 8.25 11.31 13.92
CA GLU A 123 9.56 10.66 14.03
C GLU A 123 10.59 11.29 13.08
#